data_AF-A0A6J4QNV9-F1
#
_entry.id   AF-A0A6J4QNV9-F1
#
_cell.length_a   1.000
_cell.length_b   1.000
_cell.length_c   1.000
_cell.angle_alpha   90.00
_cell.angle_beta   90.00
_cell.angle_gamma   90.00
#
_symmetry.space_group_name_H-M   'P 1'
#
loop_
_entity.id
_entity.type
_entity.pdbx_description
1 polymer ?
#
loop_
_entity_poly.entity_id
_entity_poly.type
_entity_poly.pdbx_seq_one_letter_code
_entity_poly.pdbx_strand_id
1 'polypeptide(L)'
;MILFAATVLFVLNFALGILVQLRVVNTKPFRWLHHALFFAVFVSTAVAAFAGFLSGAPYGWALLAVLAIFVVLPRVRAGTIGHAALACVALLFYAAGVWQTL
;
A
#
# COMPACT_ATOMS: atom_id res chain seq x y z
N MET A 1 8.04 -12.77 7.45
CA MET A 1 6.68 -12.64 8.05
C MET A 1 6.13 -11.22 7.98
N ILE A 2 6.89 -10.19 8.37
CA ILE A 2 6.42 -8.78 8.37
C ILE A 2 6.03 -8.28 6.97
N LEU A 3 6.79 -8.62 5.91
CA LEU A 3 6.42 -8.31 4.51
C LEU A 3 5.02 -8.83 4.16
N PHE A 4 4.73 -10.10 4.43
CA PHE A 4 3.41 -10.68 4.12
C PHE A 4 2.27 -9.99 4.89
N ALA A 5 2.48 -9.62 6.15
CA ALA A 5 1.50 -8.86 6.91
C ALA A 5 1.22 -7.48 6.27
N ALA A 6 2.29 -6.77 5.87
CA ALA A 6 2.18 -5.50 5.16
C ALA A 6 1.47 -5.66 3.80
N THR A 7 1.77 -6.74 3.06
CA THR A 7 1.12 -7.06 1.78
C THR A 7 -0.37 -7.34 1.97
N VAL A 8 -0.76 -8.12 2.98
CA VAL A 8 -2.18 -8.41 3.26
C VAL A 8 -2.94 -7.13 3.60
N LEU A 9 -2.39 -6.30 4.48
CA LEU A 9 -2.99 -5.00 4.81
C LEU A 9 -3.14 -4.13 3.56
N PHE A 10 -2.10 -4.07 2.72
CA PHE A 10 -2.15 -3.32 1.46
C PHE A 10 -3.23 -3.85 0.53
N VAL A 11 -3.32 -5.16 0.31
CA VAL A 11 -4.32 -5.79 -0.55
C VAL A 11 -5.74 -5.52 -0.05
N LEU A 12 -5.98 -5.58 1.26
CA LEU A 12 -7.28 -5.23 1.85
C LEU A 12 -7.64 -3.76 1.59
N ASN A 13 -6.67 -2.85 1.77
CA ASN A 13 -6.88 -1.42 1.49
C ASN A 13 -7.08 -1.15 -0.01
N PHE A 14 -6.33 -1.84 -0.87
CA PHE A 14 -6.43 -1.75 -2.32
C PHE A 14 -7.79 -2.26 -2.81
N ALA A 15 -8.26 -3.39 -2.29
CA ALA A 15 -9.59 -3.93 -2.58
C ALA A 15 -10.70 -2.97 -2.15
N LEU A 16 -10.59 -2.36 -0.96
CA LEU A 16 -11.50 -1.28 -0.55
C LEU A 16 -11.47 -0.11 -1.55
N GLY A 17 -10.28 0.28 -2.02
CA GLY A 17 -10.11 1.29 -3.07
C GLY A 17 -10.83 0.94 -4.38
N ILE A 18 -10.73 -0.32 -4.84
CA ILE A 18 -11.47 -0.81 -6.01
C ILE A 18 -12.98 -0.71 -5.78
N LEU A 19 -13.48 -1.18 -4.64
CA LEU A 19 -14.91 -1.13 -4.32
C LEU A 19 -15.45 0.30 -4.31
N VAL A 20 -14.65 1.25 -3.82
CA VAL A 20 -14.98 2.68 -3.87
C VAL A 20 -14.95 3.22 -5.30
N GLN A 21 -13.93 2.88 -6.09
CA GLN A 21 -13.79 3.31 -7.49
C GLN A 21 -14.95 2.82 -8.36
N LEU A 22 -15.38 1.59 -8.14
CA LEU A 22 -16.53 0.95 -8.81
C LEU A 22 -17.88 1.35 -8.22
N ARG A 23 -17.91 2.23 -7.20
CA ARG A 23 -19.11 2.72 -6.50
C ARG A 23 -19.93 1.61 -5.81
N VAL A 24 -19.32 0.47 -5.52
CA VAL A 24 -19.92 -0.62 -4.73
C VAL A 24 -19.98 -0.22 -3.25
N VAL A 25 -18.96 0.49 -2.76
CA VAL A 25 -18.86 0.96 -1.38
C VAL A 25 -18.72 2.47 -1.33
N ASN A 26 -19.52 3.13 -0.50
CA ASN A 26 -19.39 4.56 -0.21
C ASN A 26 -18.73 4.77 1.16
N THR A 27 -17.47 5.16 1.18
CA THR A 27 -16.70 5.43 2.42
C THR A 27 -16.95 6.81 3.01
N LYS A 28 -17.79 7.67 2.41
CA LYS A 28 -18.06 9.03 2.93
C LYS A 28 -18.42 9.08 4.43
N PRO A 29 -19.25 8.17 4.98
CA PRO A 29 -19.58 8.19 6.40
C PRO A 29 -18.43 7.71 7.32
N PHE A 30 -17.47 6.96 6.78
CA PHE A 30 -16.40 6.30 7.56
C PHE A 30 -15.02 6.53 6.94
N ARG A 31 -14.75 7.74 6.45
CA ARG A 31 -13.46 8.13 5.87
C ARG A 31 -12.29 7.92 6.84
N TRP A 32 -12.55 8.06 8.14
CA TRP A 32 -11.58 7.79 9.19
C TRP A 32 -11.07 6.34 9.14
N LEU A 33 -11.92 5.36 8.82
CA LEU A 33 -11.53 3.96 8.75
C LEU A 33 -10.60 3.71 7.57
N HIS A 34 -10.89 4.31 6.41
CA HIS A 34 -10.01 4.25 5.25
C HIS A 34 -8.64 4.89 5.56
N HIS A 35 -8.61 6.04 6.24
CA HIS A 35 -7.35 6.66 6.65
C HIS A 35 -6.60 5.84 7.71
N ALA A 36 -7.29 5.28 8.71
CA ALA A 36 -6.69 4.40 9.70
C ALA A 36 -6.07 3.16 9.05
N LEU A 37 -6.79 2.53 8.11
CA LEU A 37 -6.29 1.40 7.34
C LEU A 37 -5.07 1.80 6.49
N PHE A 38 -5.12 2.96 5.82
CA PHE A 38 -3.97 3.47 5.08
C PHE A 38 -2.75 3.71 5.98
N PHE A 39 -2.93 4.27 7.19
CA PHE A 39 -1.84 4.42 8.16
C PHE A 39 -1.27 3.08 8.63
N ALA A 40 -2.13 2.08 8.88
CA ALA A 40 -1.68 0.73 9.23
C ALA A 40 -0.85 0.11 8.10
N VAL A 41 -1.29 0.28 6.84
CA VAL A 41 -0.51 -0.10 5.66
C VAL A 41 0.82 0.65 5.67
N PHE A 42 0.83 1.97 5.74
CA PHE A 42 2.04 2.79 5.72
C PHE A 42 3.07 2.34 6.76
N VAL A 43 2.64 2.21 8.03
CA VAL A 43 3.53 1.83 9.14
C VAL A 43 4.04 0.41 8.95
N SER A 44 3.18 -0.54 8.58
CA SER A 44 3.62 -1.92 8.34
C SER A 44 4.57 -2.02 7.15
N THR A 45 4.39 -1.24 6.08
CA THR A 45 5.36 -1.13 4.97
C THR A 45 6.68 -0.57 5.43
N ALA A 46 6.68 0.47 6.27
CA ALA A 46 7.90 1.08 6.79
C ALA A 46 8.69 0.11 7.67
N VAL A 47 8.01 -0.60 8.56
CA VAL A 47 8.62 -1.65 9.40
C VAL A 47 9.13 -2.80 8.53
N ALA A 48 8.38 -3.22 7.52
CA ALA A 48 8.81 -4.26 6.57
C ALA A 48 10.05 -3.82 5.79
N ALA A 49 10.07 -2.61 5.24
CA ALA A 49 11.21 -2.07 4.50
C ALA A 49 12.46 -2.02 5.38
N PHE A 50 12.31 -1.50 6.60
CA PHE A 50 13.38 -1.44 7.58
C PHE A 50 13.91 -2.82 7.95
N ALA A 51 13.04 -3.79 8.21
CA ALA A 51 13.44 -5.18 8.45
C ALA A 51 14.18 -5.77 7.24
N GLY A 52 13.72 -5.47 6.02
CA GLY A 52 14.40 -5.88 4.79
C GLY A 52 15.82 -5.33 4.69
N PHE A 53 16.03 -4.06 5.02
CA PHE A 53 17.37 -3.48 5.05
C PHE A 53 18.25 -4.08 6.16
N LEU A 54 17.72 -4.27 7.37
CA LEU A 54 18.46 -4.90 8.47
C LEU A 54 18.87 -6.34 8.14
N SER A 55 18.07 -7.07 7.37
CA SER A 55 18.37 -8.45 6.98
C SER A 55 19.13 -8.56 5.65
N GLY A 56 19.50 -7.43 5.01
CA GLY A 56 20.12 -7.43 3.68
C GLY A 56 19.24 -7.99 2.56
N ALA A 57 17.92 -8.02 2.77
CA ALA A 57 16.98 -8.60 1.82
C ALA A 57 16.60 -7.61 0.70
N PRO A 58 16.54 -8.07 -0.56
CA PRO A 58 16.29 -7.19 -1.72
C PRO A 58 14.92 -6.50 -1.69
N TYR A 59 13.91 -7.10 -1.05
CA TYR A 59 12.56 -6.54 -0.95
C TYR A 59 12.51 -5.18 -0.23
N GLY A 60 13.53 -4.83 0.57
CA GLY A 60 13.63 -3.52 1.21
C GLY A 60 13.57 -2.36 0.20
N TRP A 61 14.22 -2.51 -0.95
CA TRP A 61 14.21 -1.51 -2.02
C TRP A 61 12.85 -1.38 -2.71
N ALA A 62 12.17 -2.50 -2.96
CA ALA A 62 10.83 -2.48 -3.54
C ALA A 62 9.85 -1.75 -2.61
N LEU A 63 9.92 -2.03 -1.30
CA LEU A 63 9.08 -1.35 -0.31
C LEU A 63 9.46 0.12 -0.09
N LEU A 64 10.72 0.50 -0.28
CA LEU A 64 11.12 1.91 -0.26
C LEU A 64 10.43 2.70 -1.39
N ALA A 65 10.33 2.11 -2.59
CA ALA A 65 9.57 2.72 -3.69
C ALA A 65 8.07 2.85 -3.35
N VAL A 66 7.47 1.86 -2.68
CA VAL A 66 6.10 1.95 -2.16
C VAL A 66 5.93 3.12 -1.19
N LEU A 67 6.85 3.29 -0.23
CA LEU A 67 6.81 4.40 0.72
C LEU A 67 6.88 5.76 0.02
N ALA A 68 7.72 5.90 -1.01
CA ALA A 68 7.78 7.11 -1.81
C ALA A 68 6.41 7.41 -2.47
N ILE A 69 5.75 6.38 -3.03
CA ILE A 69 4.40 6.51 -3.59
C ILE A 69 3.40 6.93 -2.52
N PHE A 70 3.45 6.33 -1.32
CA PHE A 70 2.54 6.69 -0.23
C PHE A 70 2.71 8.11 0.27
N VAL A 71 3.90 8.71 0.18
CA VAL A 71 4.10 10.14 0.48
C VAL A 71 3.43 11.03 -0.58
N VAL A 72 3.35 10.57 -1.83
CA VAL A 72 2.70 11.30 -2.93
C VAL A 72 1.18 11.11 -2.93
N LEU A 73 0.70 9.92 -2.57
CA LEU A 73 -0.71 9.51 -2.67
C LEU A 73 -1.72 10.53 -2.08
N PRO A 74 -1.50 11.14 -0.89
CA PRO A 74 -2.41 12.11 -0.30
C PRO A 74 -2.54 13.42 -1.09
N ARG A 75 -1.57 13.72 -1.96
CA ARG A 75 -1.60 14.90 -2.84
C ARG A 75 -2.48 14.67 -4.08
N VAL A 76 -2.88 13.44 -4.35
CA VAL A 76 -3.74 13.08 -5.49
C VAL A 76 -5.14 12.78 -4.99
N ARG A 77 -6.13 13.49 -5.55
CA ARG A 77 -7.54 13.36 -5.15
C ARG A 77 -7.99 11.90 -5.24
N ALA A 78 -8.46 11.36 -4.11
CA ALA A 78 -9.06 10.03 -4.03
C ALA A 78 -10.24 9.87 -5.01
N GLY A 79 -10.39 8.69 -5.60
CA GLY A 79 -11.43 8.38 -6.59
C GLY A 79 -11.09 8.78 -8.04
N THR A 80 -9.92 9.36 -8.29
CA THR A 80 -9.45 9.73 -9.64
C THR A 80 -8.57 8.64 -10.27
N ILE A 81 -8.44 8.67 -11.60
CA ILE A 81 -7.54 7.77 -12.34
C ILE A 81 -6.10 7.89 -11.84
N GLY A 82 -5.63 9.11 -11.53
CA GLY A 82 -4.27 9.31 -11.01
C GLY A 82 -4.04 8.61 -9.66
N HIS A 83 -5.03 8.63 -8.77
CA HIS A 83 -4.96 7.93 -7.49
C HIS A 83 -4.95 6.40 -7.69
N ALA A 84 -5.80 5.90 -8.57
CA ALA A 84 -5.83 4.47 -8.93
C ALA A 84 -4.50 4.01 -9.55
N ALA A 85 -3.93 4.81 -10.46
CA ALA A 85 -2.65 4.50 -11.10
C ALA A 85 -1.52 4.38 -10.06
N LEU A 86 -1.40 5.33 -9.13
CA LEU A 86 -0.39 5.25 -8.06
C LEU A 86 -0.57 4.00 -7.19
N ALA A 87 -1.82 3.66 -6.84
CA ALA A 87 -2.13 2.46 -6.07
C ALA A 87 -1.74 1.17 -6.84
N CYS A 88 -1.99 1.12 -8.15
CA CYS A 88 -1.56 0.01 -9.00
C CYS A 88 -0.03 -0.10 -9.10
N VAL A 89 0.69 1.02 -9.20
CA VAL A 89 2.16 1.00 -9.19
C VAL A 89 2.67 0.48 -7.85
N ALA A 90 2.07 0.88 -6.72
CA ALA A 90 2.41 0.33 -5.41
C ALA A 90 2.15 -1.19 -5.35
N LEU A 91 1.07 -1.69 -5.96
CA LEU A 91 0.78 -3.13 -6.07
C LEU A 91 1.89 -3.88 -6.81
N LEU A 92 2.42 -3.33 -7.91
CA LEU A 92 3.53 -3.94 -8.65
C LEU A 92 4.79 -4.05 -7.80
N PHE A 93 5.12 -3.03 -7.01
CA PHE A 93 6.27 -3.09 -6.09
C PHE A 93 6.05 -4.06 -4.93
N TYR A 94 4.83 -4.17 -4.40
CA TYR A 94 4.49 -5.21 -3.43
C TYR A 94 4.67 -6.61 -4.02
N ALA A 95 4.19 -6.84 -5.23
CA ALA A 95 4.36 -8.11 -5.94
C ALA A 95 5.85 -8.43 -6.17
N ALA A 96 6.64 -7.44 -6.58
CA ALA A 96 8.09 -7.58 -6.72
C ALA A 96 8.78 -7.94 -5.40
N GLY A 97 8.42 -7.30 -4.29
CA GLY A 97 8.96 -7.61 -2.97
C GLY A 97 8.60 -9.03 -2.51
N VAL A 98 7.38 -9.49 -2.75
CA VAL A 98 6.96 -10.87 -2.47
C VAL A 98 7.76 -11.85 -3.33
N TRP A 99 7.87 -11.59 -4.64
CA TRP A 99 8.64 -12.43 -5.56
C TRP A 99 10.10 -12.57 -5.15
N GLN A 100 10.73 -11.49 -4.69
CA GLN A 100 12.10 -11.47 -4.18
C GLN A 100 12.31 -12.25 -2.86
N THR A 101 11.23 -12.68 -2.22
CA THR A 101 11.24 -13.41 -0.94
C THR A 101 10.93 -14.91 -1.11
N LEU A 102 10.51 -15.32 -2.31
CA LEU A 102 10.28 -16.73 -2.69
C LEU A 102 11.59 -17.34 -3.19
#